data_AF-A0A482TES0-F1
#
_entry.id   AF-A0A482TES0-F1
#
_cell.length_a   1.000
_cell.length_b   1.000
_cell.length_c   1.000
_cell.angle_alpha   90.00
_cell.angle_beta   90.00
_cell.angle_gamma   90.00
#
_symmetry.space_group_name_H-M   'P 1'
#
loop_
_entity.id
_entity.type
_entity.pdbx_description
1 polymer ?
#
loop_
_entity_poly.entity_id
_entity_poly.type
_entity_poly.pdbx_seq_one_letter_code
_entity_poly.pdbx_strand_id
1 'polypeptide(L)' 'MQDSPPPNRIADVHYVACRECGCLVESVKDPHLTGRDCTGSVTTREEYCRKYPEAPVVTRSVYRNRSGSE' A
#
# COMPACT_ATOMS: atom_id res chain seq x y z
N MET A 1 33.84 -22.90 1.02
CA MET A 1 33.38 -21.52 1.29
C MET A 1 32.15 -21.31 0.43
N GLN A 2 30.96 -21.51 0.98
CA GLN A 2 29.71 -21.23 0.25
C GLN A 2 29.33 -19.79 0.59
N ASP A 3 29.65 -18.88 -0.33
CA ASP A 3 29.13 -17.52 -0.33
C ASP A 3 27.69 -17.61 -0.86
N SER A 4 26.76 -17.92 0.04
CA SER A 4 25.34 -17.84 -0.28
C SER A 4 25.04 -16.37 -0.58
N PRO A 5 24.52 -16.02 -1.77
CA PRO A 5 24.14 -14.64 -2.03
C PRO A 5 23.12 -14.20 -0.97
N PRO A 6 23.19 -12.95 -0.46
CA PRO A 6 22.23 -12.47 0.51
C PRO A 6 20.82 -12.71 -0.06
N PRO A 7 19.84 -13.12 0.76
CA PRO A 7 18.49 -13.34 0.27
C PRO A 7 18.09 -12.07 -0.44
N ASN A 8 17.88 -12.21 -1.75
CA ASN A 8 17.45 -11.15 -2.64
C ASN A 8 16.27 -10.49 -1.93
N ARG A 9 16.52 -9.33 -1.32
CA ARG A 9 15.51 -8.49 -0.69
C ARG A 9 14.75 -7.89 -1.86
N ILE A 10 14.03 -8.73 -2.60
CA ILE A 10 12.88 -8.33 -3.37
C ILE A 10 12.02 -7.70 -2.29
N ALA A 11 12.10 -6.37 -2.21
CA ALA A 11 11.34 -5.62 -1.27
C ALA A 11 9.90 -6.00 -1.61
N ASP A 12 9.24 -6.72 -0.70
CA ASP A 12 7.85 -7.16 -0.76
C ASP A 12 6.96 -5.91 -0.58
N VAL A 13 7.27 -4.85 -1.36
CA VAL A 13 6.57 -3.59 -1.37
C VAL A 13 5.40 -3.83 -2.27
N HIS A 14 4.38 -4.44 -1.67
CA HIS A 14 3.03 -4.23 -2.14
C HIS A 14 2.84 -2.71 -2.21
N TYR A 15 2.40 -2.20 -3.35
CA TYR A 15 1.91 -0.83 -3.52
C TYR A 15 0.41 -0.90 -3.79
N VAL A 16 -0.34 0.11 -3.35
CA VAL A 16 -1.74 0.31 -3.69
C VAL A 16 -1.87 1.43 -4.70
N ALA A 17 -2.73 1.23 -5.71
CA ALA A 17 -3.03 2.26 -6.68
C ALA A 17 -4.06 3.24 -6.10
N CYS A 18 -3.71 4.52 -6.03
CA CYS A 18 -4.66 5.59 -5.74
C CYS A 18 -5.69 5.66 -6.88
N ARG A 19 -6.98 5.58 -6.56
CA ARG A 19 -8.07 5.63 -7.56
C ARG A 19 -8.33 7.04 -8.07
N GLU A 20 -7.85 8.06 -7.36
CA GLU A 20 -8.02 9.45 -7.76
C GLU A 20 -7.00 9.85 -8.84
N CYS A 21 -5.71 9.56 -8.62
CA CYS A 21 -4.63 9.99 -9.52
C CYS A 21 -3.92 8.84 -10.26
N GLY A 22 -4.17 7.58 -9.89
CA GLY A 22 -3.53 6.40 -10.48
C GLY A 22 -2.12 6.11 -9.94
N CYS A 23 -1.57 6.94 -9.05
CA CYS A 23 -0.24 6.73 -8.49
C CYS A 23 -0.17 5.48 -7.60
N LEU A 24 0.93 4.73 -7.72
CA LEU A 24 1.25 3.62 -6.82
C LEU A 24 1.90 4.17 -5.56
N VAL A 25 1.26 3.95 -4.41
CA VAL A 25 1.73 4.38 -3.09
C VAL A 25 1.73 3.22 -2.12
N GLU A 26 2.59 3.25 -1.09
CA GLU A 26 2.57 2.21 -0.06
C GLU A 26 1.27 2.26 0.77
N SER A 27 0.66 3.43 0.89
CA SER A 27 -0.65 3.59 1.51
C SER A 27 -1.31 4.88 1.05
N VAL A 28 -2.61 4.81 0.78
CA VAL A 28 -3.43 6.00 0.50
C VAL A 28 -3.76 6.66 1.84
N LYS A 29 -3.02 7.72 2.17
CA LYS A 29 -3.17 8.52 3.39
C LYS A 29 -3.28 10.00 3.05
N ASP A 30 -3.71 10.79 4.02
CA ASP A 30 -3.85 12.24 3.93
C ASP A 30 -2.63 12.96 3.32
N PRO A 31 -1.36 12.64 3.65
CA PRO A 31 -0.21 13.28 2.98
C PRO A 31 -0.12 13.01 1.47
N HIS A 32 -0.60 11.87 0.98
CA HIS A 32 -0.68 11.63 -0.46
C HIS A 32 -1.89 12.39 -1.05
N LEU A 33 -3.05 12.30 -0.41
CA LEU A 33 -4.30 12.89 -0.88
C LEU A 33 -4.31 14.43 -0.88
N THR A 34 -3.66 15.04 0.10
CA THR A 34 -3.39 16.50 0.17
C THR A 34 -2.12 16.89 -0.57
N GLY A 35 -1.32 15.91 -0.98
CA GLY A 35 -0.07 16.09 -1.69
C GLY A 35 -0.31 16.61 -3.10
N ARG A 36 0.65 17.38 -3.61
CA ARG A 36 0.58 17.97 -4.96
C ARG A 36 0.59 16.92 -6.08
N ASP A 37 1.04 15.71 -5.75
CA ASP A 37 1.11 14.55 -6.63
C ASP A 37 -0.25 13.85 -6.81
N CYS A 38 -1.21 14.05 -5.91
CA CYS A 38 -2.56 13.55 -6.09
C CYS A 38 -3.43 14.61 -6.77
N THR A 39 -3.78 14.39 -8.04
CA THR A 39 -4.74 15.21 -8.79
C THR A 39 -6.21 14.93 -8.41
N GLY A 40 -6.41 14.19 -7.31
CA GLY A 40 -7.71 13.84 -6.78
C GLY A 40 -8.49 15.03 -6.23
N SER A 41 -9.81 14.86 -6.17
CA SER A 41 -10.69 15.78 -5.45
C SER A 41 -10.77 15.43 -3.96
N VAL A 42 -10.41 14.20 -3.59
CA VAL A 42 -10.42 13.73 -2.21
C VAL A 42 -9.12 14.13 -1.50
N THR A 43 -9.26 14.77 -0.34
CA THR A 43 -8.13 15.23 0.48
C THR A 43 -7.93 14.41 1.75
N THR A 44 -8.95 13.67 2.19
CA THR A 44 -8.90 12.86 3.42
C THR A 44 -9.08 11.37 3.16
N ARG A 45 -8.45 10.54 4.00
CA ARG A 45 -8.59 9.08 3.88
C ARG A 45 -10.04 8.62 4.07
N GLU A 46 -10.80 9.26 4.96
CA GLU A 46 -12.20 8.90 5.22
C GLU A 46 -13.09 9.11 3.99
N GLU A 47 -12.96 10.26 3.32
CA GLU A 47 -13.66 10.53 2.07
C GLU A 47 -13.24 9.55 0.98
N TYR A 48 -11.95 9.19 0.94
CA TYR A 48 -11.44 8.22 -0.04
C TYR A 48 -12.06 6.85 0.18
N CYS A 49 -12.15 6.38 1.43
CA CYS A 49 -12.82 5.13 1.79
C CYS A 49 -14.33 5.18 1.50
N ARG A 50 -14.99 6.32 1.68
CA ARG A 50 -16.42 6.47 1.35
C ARG A 50 -16.67 6.43 -0.16
N LYS A 51 -15.79 7.05 -0.95
CA LYS A 51 -15.89 7.10 -2.41
C LYS A 51 -15.46 5.79 -3.07
N TYR A 52 -14.46 5.11 -2.51
CA TYR A 52 -13.91 3.84 -2.99
C TYR A 52 -13.83 2.80 -1.85
N PRO A 53 -14.98 2.27 -1.40
CA PRO A 53 -15.02 1.32 -0.27
C PRO A 53 -14.31 -0.01 -0.57
N GLU A 54 -14.23 -0.38 -1.85
CA GLU A 54 -13.56 -1.59 -2.35
C GLU A 54 -12.06 -1.40 -2.62
N ALA A 55 -11.55 -0.16 -2.58
CA ALA A 55 -10.15 0.10 -2.90
C ALA A 55 -9.25 -0.20 -1.70
N PRO A 56 -8.15 -0.97 -1.89
CA PRO A 56 -7.18 -1.19 -0.83
C PRO A 56 -6.45 0.14 -0.53
N VAL A 57 -6.62 0.65 0.68
CA VAL A 57 -5.96 1.88 1.16
C VAL A 57 -4.61 1.64 1.80
N VAL A 58 -4.33 0.39 2.16
CA VAL A 58 -3.05 -0.02 2.72
C VAL A 58 -2.63 -1.30 2.04
N THR A 59 -1.34 -1.42 1.84
CA THR A 59 -0.74 -2.62 1.32
C THR A 59 -0.92 -3.71 2.36
N ARG A 60 -1.55 -4.81 1.96
CA ARG A 60 -1.78 -5.94 2.85
C ARG A 60 -0.43 -6.61 3.02
N SER A 61 0.40 -6.09 3.93
CA SER A 61 1.56 -6.83 4.42
C SER A 61 1.03 -8.20 4.76
N VAL A 62 1.47 -9.19 4.01
CA VAL A 62 1.12 -10.57 4.29
C VAL A 62 1.74 -10.84 5.65
N TYR A 63 0.97 -10.59 6.72
CA TYR A 63 1.13 -11.34 7.95
C TYR A 63 0.94 -12.76 7.48
N ARG A 64 2.06 -13.39 7.14
CA ARG A 64 2.20 -14.83 7.05
C ARG A 64 1.49 -15.33 8.28
N ASN A 65 0.31 -15.92 8.07
CA ASN A 65 -0.39 -16.68 9.09
C ASN A 65 0.63 -17.72 9.56
N ARG A 66 1.39 -17.39 10.61
CA ARG A 66 1.87 -18.37 11.55
C ARG A 66 0.77 -18.51 12.59
N SER A 67 -0.44 -18.82 12.09
CA SER A 67 -1.42 -19.55 12.86
C SER A 67 -0.73 -20.87 13.18
N GLY A 68 -0.16 -20.93 14.38
CA GLY A 68 0.16 -22.21 14.99
C GLY A 68 -1.14 -22.99 15.07
N SER A 69 -1.15 -24.11 14.38
CA SER A 69 -2.12 -25.19 14.49
C SER A 69 -1.31 -26.41 14.04
N GLU A 70 -0.95 -27.37 14.86
CA GLU A 70 -1.11 -27.70 16.28
C GLU A 70 0.17 -28.44 16.70
#